data_AF-A0A5C3MZX8-F1
#
_entry.id   AF-A0A5C3MZX8-F1
#
_cell.length_a   1.000
_cell.length_b   1.000
_cell.length_c   1.000
_cell.angle_alpha   90.00
_cell.angle_beta   90.00
_cell.angle_gamma   90.00
#
_symmetry.space_group_name_H-M   'P 1'
#
loop_
_entity.id
_entity.type
_entity.pdbx_description
1 polymer ?
#
loop_
_entity_poly.entity_id
_entity_poly.type
_entity_poly.pdbx_seq_one_letter_code
_entity_poly.pdbx_strand_id
1 'polypeptide(L)'
;MSFAAVQTAYSTDSLYNKDQEFRTWLVEERMINPETLSKDQTKKEFAKFTEDYNTATLPHEKYYNMEAFDRRMSALRAGELLPPTDDLYDINADIQAHASRHKKKDVERDSYLSKEQLQELRKVQNERIEIGRMKRMGMDVKQNLGVRMEFDA
;
A
#
# COMPACT_ATOMS: atom_id res chain seq x y z
N MET A 1 -6.62 10.60 1.44
CA MET A 1 -5.40 10.96 0.69
C MET A 1 -4.22 10.30 1.39
N SER A 2 -3.83 9.11 0.95
CA SER A 2 -2.62 8.44 1.43
C SER A 2 -1.73 8.29 0.22
N PHE A 3 -0.98 9.36 -0.06
CA PHE A 3 0.09 9.38 -1.03
C PHE A 3 1.23 8.51 -0.49
N ALA A 4 1.16 7.21 -0.76
CA ALA A 4 2.29 6.29 -0.59
C ALA A 4 2.73 5.73 -1.95
N ALA A 5 2.66 6.58 -2.97
CA ALA A 5 3.28 6.36 -4.27
C ALA A 5 3.91 7.67 -4.72
N VAL A 6 4.81 8.20 -3.90
CA VAL A 6 5.99 8.82 -4.49
C VAL A 6 6.97 7.67 -4.62
N GLN A 7 6.83 6.93 -5.72
CA GLN A 7 7.93 6.17 -6.30
C GLN A 7 9.12 7.12 -6.20
N THR A 8 10.11 6.77 -5.38
CA THR A 8 11.24 7.65 -5.11
C THR A 8 11.90 7.85 -6.47
N ALA A 9 11.79 9.05 -7.04
CA ALA A 9 12.50 9.38 -8.26
C ALA A 9 13.96 9.04 -7.98
N TYR A 10 14.52 8.11 -8.77
CA TYR A 10 15.91 7.73 -8.57
C TYR A 10 16.74 8.97 -8.89
N SER A 11 17.47 9.45 -7.89
CA SER A 11 18.35 10.60 -8.04
C SER A 11 19.65 10.12 -8.65
N THR A 12 20.25 10.95 -9.51
CA THR A 12 21.55 10.68 -10.17
C THR A 12 22.70 10.45 -9.19
N ASP A 13 22.52 10.77 -7.91
CA ASP A 13 23.46 10.49 -6.81
C ASP A 13 23.39 9.05 -6.28
N SER A 14 22.37 8.27 -6.63
CA SER A 14 22.22 6.86 -6.18
C SER A 14 22.92 5.85 -7.09
N LEU A 15 24.10 6.22 -7.61
CA LEU A 15 24.93 5.37 -8.49
C LEU A 15 25.17 3.96 -7.91
N TYR A 16 25.21 3.85 -6.58
CA TYR A 16 25.52 2.62 -5.87
C TYR A 16 24.33 1.67 -5.65
N ASN A 17 23.10 2.18 -5.61
CA ASN A 17 21.92 1.34 -5.31
C ASN A 17 21.48 0.48 -6.50
N LYS A 18 21.87 0.87 -7.71
CA LYS A 18 21.48 0.23 -8.97
C LYS A 18 22.68 -0.09 -9.88
N ASP A 19 23.87 -0.25 -9.29
CA ASP A 19 25.10 -0.48 -10.06
C ASP A 19 25.04 -1.78 -10.88
N GLN A 20 24.42 -2.83 -10.34
CA GLN A 20 24.25 -4.11 -11.04
C GLN A 20 23.31 -3.97 -12.25
N GLU A 21 22.17 -3.30 -12.08
CA GLU A 21 21.21 -3.03 -13.15
C GLU A 21 21.82 -2.15 -14.23
N PHE A 22 22.54 -1.09 -13.83
CA PHE A 22 23.20 -0.18 -14.75
C PHE A 22 24.30 -0.87 -15.57
N ARG A 23 25.14 -1.71 -14.94
CA ARG A 23 26.16 -2.51 -15.64
C ARG A 23 25.55 -3.46 -16.66
N THR A 24 24.45 -4.12 -16.29
CA THR A 24 23.75 -5.05 -17.19
C THR A 24 23.16 -4.30 -18.38
N TRP A 25 22.51 -3.17 -18.13
CA TRP A 25 21.97 -2.30 -19.18
C TRP A 25 23.06 -1.77 -20.14
N LEU A 26 24.24 -1.39 -19.62
CA LEU A 26 25.36 -0.96 -20.44
C LEU A 26 25.84 -2.07 -21.41
N VAL A 27 25.89 -3.31 -20.94
CA VAL A 27 26.35 -4.45 -21.75
C VAL A 27 25.29 -4.87 -22.76
N GLU A 28 24.01 -4.91 -22.36
CA GLU A 28 22.95 -5.41 -23.22
C GLU A 28 22.44 -4.38 -24.23
N GLU A 29 22.10 -3.17 -23.78
CA GLU A 29 21.49 -2.14 -24.65
C GLU A 29 22.55 -1.32 -25.38
N ARG A 30 23.63 -0.95 -24.69
CA ARG A 30 24.68 -0.11 -25.27
C ARG A 30 25.81 -0.91 -25.88
N MET A 31 25.92 -2.21 -25.58
CA MET A 31 27.04 -3.06 -26.01
C MET A 31 28.41 -2.47 -25.60
N ILE A 32 28.43 -1.71 -24.49
CA ILE A 32 29.65 -1.08 -23.96
C ILE A 32 30.13 -1.90 -22.76
N ASN A 33 31.41 -2.27 -22.78
CA ASN A 33 32.03 -2.94 -21.65
C ASN A 33 32.20 -1.96 -20.48
N PRO A 34 31.66 -2.25 -19.29
CA PRO A 34 31.73 -1.35 -18.13
C PRO A 34 33.18 -1.09 -17.69
N GLU A 35 34.09 -2.02 -17.94
CA GLU A 35 35.53 -1.90 -17.64
C GLU A 35 36.28 -0.93 -18.57
N THR A 36 35.68 -0.52 -19.68
CA THR A 36 36.31 0.39 -20.66
C THR A 36 35.86 1.85 -20.49
N LEU A 37 34.94 2.11 -19.57
CA LEU A 37 34.22 3.37 -19.43
C LEU A 37 34.94 4.34 -18.49
N SER A 38 35.21 5.56 -18.97
CA SER A 38 35.75 6.64 -18.12
C SER A 38 34.67 7.17 -17.17
N LYS A 39 35.07 7.62 -15.97
CA LYS A 39 34.16 8.14 -14.93
C LYS A 39 33.17 9.20 -15.44
N ASP A 40 33.60 10.05 -16.38
CA ASP A 40 32.75 11.11 -16.94
C ASP A 40 31.70 10.55 -17.91
N GLN A 41 32.06 9.52 -18.68
CA GLN A 41 31.12 8.83 -19.56
C GLN A 41 30.13 8.00 -18.74
N THR A 42 30.58 7.37 -17.65
CA THR A 42 29.70 6.63 -16.73
C THR A 42 28.59 7.51 -16.18
N LYS A 43 28.92 8.74 -15.76
CA LYS A 43 27.91 9.70 -15.27
C LYS A 43 26.90 10.11 -16.33
N LYS A 44 27.34 10.33 -17.57
CA LYS A 44 26.45 10.68 -18.69
C LYS A 44 25.49 9.54 -19.01
N GLU A 45 26.00 8.31 -19.08
CA GLU A 45 25.18 7.14 -19.35
C GLU A 45 24.24 6.82 -18.17
N PHE A 46 24.69 7.04 -16.93
CA PHE A 46 23.86 6.86 -15.75
C PHE A 46 22.72 7.87 -15.69
N ALA A 47 22.94 9.12 -16.12
CA ALA A 47 21.87 10.11 -16.20
C ALA A 47 20.77 9.65 -17.17
N LYS A 48 21.14 9.08 -18.32
CA LYS A 48 20.19 8.54 -19.29
C LYS A 48 19.48 7.28 -18.78
N PHE A 49 20.21 6.37 -18.12
CA PHE A 49 19.61 5.23 -17.44
C PHE A 49 18.59 5.65 -16.37
N THR A 50 18.93 6.69 -15.59
CA THR A 50 18.04 7.24 -14.55
C THR A 50 16.79 7.88 -15.16
N GLU A 51 16.94 8.56 -16.30
CA GLU A 51 15.81 9.09 -17.07
C GLU A 51 14.91 7.95 -17.53
N ASP A 52 15.46 6.96 -18.24
CA ASP A 52 14.71 5.81 -18.77
C ASP A 52 14.05 4.98 -17.65
N TYR A 53 14.69 4.88 -16.48
CA TYR A 53 14.15 4.22 -15.29
C TYR A 53 12.97 5.00 -14.71
N ASN A 54 13.09 6.32 -14.58
CA ASN A 54 12.04 7.17 -14.00
C ASN A 54 10.84 7.34 -14.95
N THR A 55 11.05 7.29 -16.26
CA THR A 55 9.99 7.36 -17.28
C THR A 55 9.38 6.00 -17.63
N ALA A 56 9.89 4.94 -17.01
CA ALA A 56 9.50 3.56 -17.27
C ALA A 56 9.65 3.13 -18.75
N THR A 57 10.65 3.68 -19.47
CA THR A 57 10.90 3.40 -20.90
C THR A 57 11.95 2.33 -21.14
N LEU A 58 12.43 1.64 -20.10
CA LEU A 58 13.40 0.55 -20.25
C LEU A 58 12.77 -0.66 -21.00
N PRO A 59 13.48 -1.31 -21.93
CA PRO A 59 12.90 -2.35 -22.80
C PRO A 59 12.39 -3.60 -22.08
N HIS A 60 12.96 -3.93 -20.92
CA HIS A 60 12.60 -5.13 -20.18
C HIS A 60 12.51 -4.85 -18.67
N GLU A 61 11.52 -5.46 -18.03
CA GLU A 61 11.20 -5.23 -16.62
C GLU A 61 12.35 -5.62 -15.66
N LYS A 62 13.19 -6.57 -16.08
CA LYS A 62 14.41 -6.99 -15.34
C LYS A 62 15.30 -5.82 -14.91
N TYR A 63 15.34 -4.73 -15.69
CA TYR A 63 16.20 -3.58 -15.37
C TYR A 63 15.67 -2.73 -14.22
N TYR A 64 14.39 -2.88 -13.82
CA TYR A 64 13.86 -2.23 -12.62
C TYR A 64 14.28 -2.97 -11.35
N ASN A 65 14.35 -4.31 -11.40
CA ASN A 65 14.72 -5.16 -10.28
C ASN A 65 15.40 -6.46 -10.75
N MET A 66 16.72 -6.39 -10.92
CA MET A 66 17.51 -7.57 -11.33
C MET A 66 17.55 -8.64 -10.25
N GLU A 67 17.57 -8.26 -8.97
CA GLU A 67 17.64 -9.23 -7.87
C GLU A 67 16.38 -10.10 -7.80
N ALA A 68 15.20 -9.49 -7.94
CA ALA A 68 13.93 -10.22 -7.98
C ALA A 68 13.87 -11.14 -9.22
N PHE A 69 14.35 -10.66 -10.37
CA PHE A 69 14.39 -11.43 -11.60
C PHE A 69 15.35 -12.64 -11.49
N ASP A 70 16.56 -12.46 -10.96
CA ASP A 70 17.54 -13.54 -10.79
C ASP A 70 17.12 -14.55 -9.74
N ARG A 71 16.49 -14.10 -8.64
CA ARG A 71 15.90 -14.97 -7.62
C ARG A 71 14.81 -15.84 -8.23
N ARG A 72 13.94 -15.25 -9.04
CA ARG A 72 12.88 -15.96 -9.79
C ARG A 72 13.47 -16.95 -10.79
N MET A 73 14.43 -16.54 -11.61
CA MET A 73 15.06 -17.42 -12.59
C MET A 73 15.83 -18.56 -11.92
N SER A 74 16.47 -18.31 -10.78
CA SER A 74 17.14 -19.35 -10.00
C SER A 74 16.15 -20.33 -9.36
N ALA A 75 15.03 -19.84 -8.82
CA ALA A 75 13.96 -20.69 -8.30
C ALA A 75 13.32 -21.56 -9.41
N LEU A 76 13.11 -20.98 -10.60
CA LEU A 76 12.62 -21.71 -11.77
C LEU A 76 13.60 -22.80 -12.22
N ARG A 77 14.90 -22.49 -12.25
CA ARG A 77 15.97 -23.47 -12.54
C ARG A 77 16.09 -24.54 -11.47
N ALA A 78 15.79 -24.21 -10.21
CA ALA A 78 15.76 -25.15 -9.09
C ALA A 78 14.51 -26.04 -9.07
N GLY A 79 13.55 -25.82 -9.98
CA GLY A 79 12.31 -26.61 -10.08
C GLY A 79 11.27 -26.28 -9.00
N GLU A 80 11.43 -25.16 -8.30
CA GLU A 80 10.49 -24.71 -7.28
C GLU A 80 9.34 -23.92 -7.93
N LEU A 81 8.11 -24.11 -7.43
CA LEU A 81 6.94 -23.39 -7.92
C LEU A 81 7.08 -21.91 -7.54
N LEU A 82 7.26 -21.05 -8.53
CA LEU A 82 7.39 -19.61 -8.30
C LEU A 82 6.14 -19.07 -7.62
N PRO A 83 6.27 -18.25 -6.56
CA PRO A 83 5.15 -17.45 -6.09
C PRO A 83 4.64 -16.58 -7.26
N PRO A 84 3.31 -16.42 -7.42
CA PRO A 84 2.74 -15.52 -8.41
C PRO A 84 3.40 -14.15 -8.33
N THR A 85 3.66 -13.53 -9.48
CA THR A 85 4.26 -12.18 -9.55
C THR A 85 3.42 -11.21 -8.73
N ASP A 86 4.06 -10.45 -7.83
CA ASP A 86 3.42 -9.39 -7.03
C ASP A 86 2.76 -8.28 -7.90
N ASP A 87 2.97 -8.32 -9.23
CA ASP A 87 2.34 -7.43 -10.21
C ASP A 87 0.88 -7.79 -10.53
N LEU A 88 0.35 -8.90 -9.99
CA LEU A 88 -1.09 -9.16 -10.02
C LEU A 88 -1.75 -8.40 -8.89
N TYR A 89 -2.44 -7.31 -9.25
CA TYR A 89 -3.30 -6.56 -8.35
C TYR A 89 -4.28 -7.48 -7.60
N ASP A 90 -4.06 -7.67 -6.29
CA ASP A 90 -4.97 -8.40 -5.43
C ASP A 90 -6.12 -7.48 -4.97
N ILE A 91 -7.23 -7.60 -5.69
CA ILE A 91 -8.48 -6.86 -5.43
C ILE A 91 -8.93 -7.04 -3.97
N ASN A 92 -8.74 -8.23 -3.39
CA ASN A 92 -9.23 -8.50 -2.04
C ASN A 92 -8.42 -7.77 -0.98
N ALA A 93 -7.09 -7.74 -1.14
CA ALA A 93 -6.21 -6.99 -0.26
C ALA A 93 -6.52 -5.49 -0.29
N ASP A 94 -6.81 -4.93 -1.47
CA ASP A 94 -7.14 -3.51 -1.61
C ASP A 94 -8.52 -3.16 -1.02
N ILE A 95 -9.54 -4.01 -1.23
CA ILE A 95 -10.86 -3.86 -0.57
C ILE A 95 -10.71 -3.88 0.95
N GLN A 96 -9.90 -4.79 1.49
CA GLN A 96 -9.66 -4.90 2.92
C GLN A 96 -8.92 -3.67 3.48
N ALA A 97 -7.91 -3.18 2.76
CA ALA A 97 -7.20 -1.96 3.11
C ALA A 97 -8.16 -0.75 3.10
N HIS A 98 -9.02 -0.61 2.11
CA HIS A 98 -10.02 0.45 2.03
C HIS A 98 -11.05 0.36 3.18
N ALA A 99 -11.52 -0.85 3.49
CA ALA A 99 -12.45 -1.08 4.60
C ALA A 99 -11.83 -0.73 5.96
N SER A 100 -10.55 -1.07 6.17
CA SER A 100 -9.85 -0.78 7.43
C SER A 100 -9.64 0.71 7.68
N ARG A 101 -9.45 1.51 6.61
CA ARG A 101 -9.30 2.98 6.70
C ARG A 101 -10.57 3.67 7.21
N HIS A 102 -11.74 3.09 6.95
CA HIS A 102 -13.02 3.60 7.45
C HIS A 102 -13.36 3.11 8.85
N LYS A 103 -12.69 2.07 9.34
CA LYS A 103 -12.86 1.57 10.70
C LYS A 103 -12.02 2.44 11.64
N LYS A 104 -12.64 3.49 12.20
CA LYS A 104 -12.01 4.29 13.26
C LYS A 104 -11.56 3.34 14.37
N LYS A 105 -10.28 3.39 14.73
CA LYS A 105 -9.78 2.70 15.93
C LYS A 105 -10.57 3.23 17.12
N ASP A 106 -11.22 2.34 17.86
CA ASP A 106 -11.84 2.71 19.13
C ASP A 106 -10.72 3.25 20.01
N VAL A 107 -10.78 4.56 20.27
CA VAL A 107 -9.92 5.18 21.27
C VAL A 107 -10.49 4.70 22.60
N GLU A 108 -9.79 3.76 23.23
CA GLU A 108 -10.03 3.34 24.61
C GLU A 108 -9.99 4.60 25.48
N ARG A 109 -11.17 5.16 25.75
CA ARG A 109 -11.35 6.19 26.76
C ARG A 109 -11.64 5.41 28.03
N ASP A 110 -10.77 5.55 29.03
CA ASP A 110 -11.02 5.04 30.38
C ASP A 110 -12.40 5.55 30.83
N SER A 111 -13.38 4.65 30.78
CA SER A 111 -14.77 4.94 31.09
C SER A 111 -14.98 4.53 32.53
N TYR A 112 -15.33 5.48 33.40
CA TYR A 112 -15.68 5.23 34.79
C TYR A 112 -17.03 4.50 34.97
N LEU A 113 -17.60 3.94 33.89
CA LEU A 113 -18.90 3.29 33.89
C LEU A 113 -18.75 1.78 34.09
N SER A 114 -19.63 1.20 34.92
CA SER A 114 -19.67 -0.23 35.12
C SER A 114 -20.03 -0.97 33.82
N LYS A 115 -19.61 -2.23 33.72
CA LYS A 115 -19.85 -3.10 32.55
C LYS A 115 -21.33 -3.15 32.13
N GLU A 116 -22.24 -3.09 33.09
CA GLU A 116 -23.70 -3.12 32.87
C GLU A 116 -24.20 -1.82 32.22
N GLN A 117 -23.74 -0.66 32.73
CA GLN A 117 -24.06 0.64 32.15
C GLN A 117 -23.51 0.82 30.73
N LEU A 118 -22.34 0.22 30.43
CA LEU A 118 -21.77 0.20 29.07
C LEU A 118 -22.62 -0.64 28.09
N GLN A 119 -23.18 -1.75 28.55
CA GLN A 119 -24.05 -2.59 27.73
C GLN A 119 -25.39 -1.89 27.42
N GLU A 120 -25.96 -1.21 28.40
CA GLU A 120 -27.17 -0.38 28.20
C GLU A 120 -26.91 0.76 27.21
N LEU A 121 -25.78 1.47 27.34
CA LEU A 121 -25.39 2.52 26.39
C LEU A 121 -25.26 1.98 24.97
N ARG A 122 -24.68 0.79 24.80
CA ARG A 122 -24.55 0.14 23.49
C ARG A 122 -25.91 -0.24 22.92
N LYS A 123 -26.84 -0.73 23.76
CA LYS A 123 -28.20 -1.06 23.35
C LYS A 123 -28.98 0.19 22.91
N VAL A 124 -28.90 1.26 23.68
CA VAL A 124 -29.55 2.55 23.36
C VAL A 124 -28.98 3.17 22.08
N GLN A 125 -27.66 3.07 21.85
CA GLN A 125 -27.06 3.52 20.58
C GLN A 125 -27.59 2.73 19.39
N ASN A 126 -27.68 1.39 19.50
CA ASN A 126 -28.19 0.56 18.43
C ASN A 126 -29.66 0.89 18.12
N GLU A 127 -30.49 1.04 19.16
CA GLU A 127 -31.88 1.47 19.01
C GLU A 127 -31.97 2.84 18.31
N ARG A 128 -31.10 3.81 18.65
CA ARG A 128 -31.04 5.11 17.94
C ARG A 128 -30.65 4.99 16.48
N ILE A 129 -29.70 4.11 16.14
CA ILE A 129 -29.28 3.87 14.75
C ILE A 129 -30.43 3.25 13.95
N GLU A 130 -31.13 2.29 14.54
CA GLU A 130 -32.30 1.64 13.94
C GLU A 130 -33.46 2.62 13.76
N ILE A 131 -33.73 3.47 14.76
CA ILE A 131 -34.72 4.55 14.66
C ILE A 131 -34.34 5.54 13.57
N GLY A 132 -33.07 5.95 13.49
CA GLY A 132 -32.58 6.82 12.42
C GLY A 132 -32.73 6.19 11.04
N ARG A 133 -32.51 4.88 10.93
CA ARG A 133 -32.75 4.10 9.71
C ARG A 133 -34.25 4.01 9.39
N MET A 134 -35.11 3.75 10.37
CA MET A 134 -36.58 3.66 10.20
C MET A 134 -37.20 5.00 9.83
N LYS A 135 -36.75 6.10 10.44
CA LYS A 135 -37.16 7.47 10.10
C LYS A 135 -36.74 7.84 8.68
N ARG A 136 -35.54 7.44 8.24
CA ARG A 136 -35.08 7.62 6.86
C ARG A 136 -35.92 6.81 5.87
N MET A 137 -36.46 5.67 6.29
CA MET A 137 -37.38 4.83 5.53
C MET A 137 -38.85 5.27 5.64
N GLY A 138 -39.14 6.41 6.29
CA GLY A 138 -40.48 7.00 6.34
C GLY A 138 -41.48 6.33 7.29
N MET A 139 -41.04 5.47 8.21
CA MET A 139 -41.89 4.90 9.26
C MET A 139 -41.99 5.84 10.47
N ASP A 140 -43.19 5.94 11.05
CA ASP A 140 -43.45 6.78 12.23
C ASP A 140 -42.92 6.12 13.50
N VAL A 141 -42.04 6.81 14.24
CA VAL A 141 -41.34 6.26 15.41
C VAL A 141 -41.78 7.01 16.67
N LYS A 142 -42.21 6.26 17.69
CA LYS A 142 -42.59 6.81 19.01
C LYS A 142 -41.41 7.54 19.68
N GLN A 143 -41.67 8.74 20.21
CA GLN A 143 -40.62 9.62 20.76
C GLN A 143 -39.88 9.10 21.99
N ASN A 144 -40.43 8.10 22.69
CA ASN A 144 -39.84 7.57 23.93
C ASN A 144 -38.83 6.42 23.68
N LEU A 145 -38.58 6.04 22.42
CA LEU A 145 -37.63 4.99 22.07
C LEU A 145 -36.21 5.56 21.91
N GLY A 146 -35.20 4.91 22.52
CA GLY A 146 -33.80 5.35 22.46
C GLY A 146 -33.41 6.48 23.45
N VAL A 147 -34.19 6.69 24.51
CA VAL A 147 -33.91 7.68 25.57
C VAL A 147 -33.54 6.95 26.86
N ARG A 148 -32.40 7.33 27.47
CA ARG A 148 -32.01 6.88 28.81
C ARG A 148 -32.77 7.75 29.82
N MET A 149 -33.63 7.13 30.63
CA MET A 149 -34.21 7.81 31.79
C MET A 149 -33.12 7.80 32.87
N GLU A 150 -32.45 8.94 33.08
CA GLU A 150 -31.55 9.07 34.23
C GLU A 150 -32.43 9.26 35.46
N PHE A 151 -32.60 8.21 36.25
CA PHE A 151 -33.01 8.36 37.63
C PHE A 151 -31.73 8.66 38.41
N ASP A 152 -31.53 9.94 38.73
CA ASP A 152 -30.60 10.32 39.78
C ASP A 152 -31.07 9.72 41.12
N ALA A 153 -30.08 9.26 41.88
CA ALA A 153 -30.11 8.50 43.14
C ALA A 153 -31.35 8.61 44.05
#